data_AF-A0A1J3D3N1-F1
#
_entry.id   AF-A0A1J3D3N1-F1
#
_cell.length_a   1.000
_cell.length_b   1.000
_cell.length_c   1.000
_cell.angle_alpha   90.00
_cell.angle_beta   90.00
_cell.angle_gamma   90.00
#
_symmetry.space_group_name_H-M   'P 1'
#
loop_
_entity.id
_entity.type
_entity.pdbx_description
1 polymer ?
#
loop_
_entity_poly.entity_id
_entity_poly.type
_entity_poly.pdbx_seq_one_letter_code
_entity_poly.pdbx_strand_id
1 'polypeptide(L)'
;NMVEEGWKAPTVTVEGVTTTVSRERWSAAQRDEYKFNARALSLIHASVSKKQFELIQGCVKAKEAWDILQVHFEGTTQVQSSRKDLLATKFENLTMDEHESLA
;
A
#
# COMPACT_ATOMS: atom_id res chain seq x y z
N ASN A 1 -13.76 1.70 2.45
CA ASN A 1 -13.94 1.96 0.99
C ASN A 1 -13.18 0.87 0.22
N MET A 2 -13.67 0.30 -0.90
CA MET A 2 -13.01 -0.89 -1.53
C MET A 2 -11.57 -0.62 -2.00
N VAL A 3 -11.27 0.63 -2.33
CA VAL A 3 -9.91 1.09 -2.67
C VAL A 3 -9.00 1.11 -1.43
N GLU A 4 -9.54 1.33 -0.24
CA GLU A 4 -8.79 1.40 1.03
C GLU A 4 -8.59 0.04 1.70
N GLU A 5 -9.57 -0.86 1.62
CA GLU A 5 -9.51 -2.16 2.29
C GLU A 5 -9.00 -3.30 1.39
N GLY A 6 -8.98 -3.07 0.07
CA GLY A 6 -8.56 -4.04 -0.93
C GLY A 6 -9.59 -5.13 -1.20
N TRP A 7 -9.67 -5.59 -2.45
CA TRP A 7 -10.57 -6.69 -2.82
C TRP A 7 -10.17 -7.99 -2.13
N LYS A 8 -11.18 -8.75 -1.68
CA LYS A 8 -11.02 -10.06 -1.06
C LYS A 8 -11.81 -11.10 -1.84
N ALA A 9 -11.21 -12.28 -2.03
CA ALA A 9 -11.91 -13.37 -2.70
C ALA A 9 -13.15 -13.78 -1.88
N PRO A 10 -14.32 -13.96 -2.50
CA PRO A 10 -15.49 -14.51 -1.84
C PRO A 10 -15.19 -15.86 -1.18
N THR A 11 -15.56 -16.01 0.09
CA THR A 11 -15.37 -17.24 0.87
C THR A 11 -16.67 -17.72 1.50
N VAL A 12 -16.75 -19.02 1.77
CA VAL A 12 -17.86 -19.66 2.48
C VAL A 12 -17.27 -20.53 3.59
N THR A 13 -17.89 -20.49 4.76
CA THR A 13 -17.53 -21.36 5.89
C THR A 13 -18.58 -22.44 6.04
N VAL A 14 -18.15 -23.70 5.95
CA VAL A 14 -19.01 -24.88 6.18
C VAL A 14 -18.34 -25.70 7.27
N GLU A 15 -19.06 -25.93 8.37
CA GLU A 15 -18.58 -26.71 9.53
C GLU A 15 -17.20 -26.27 10.07
N GLY A 16 -16.96 -24.95 10.11
CA GLY A 16 -15.71 -24.37 10.60
C GLY A 16 -14.56 -24.34 9.58
N VAL A 17 -14.75 -24.91 8.38
CA VAL A 17 -13.77 -24.85 7.29
C VAL A 17 -14.13 -23.71 6.32
N THR A 18 -13.24 -22.73 6.19
CA THR A 18 -13.39 -21.63 5.23
C THR A 18 -12.73 -21.97 3.90
N THR A 19 -13.50 -21.92 2.82
CA THR A 19 -13.01 -22.17 1.45
C THR A 19 -13.40 -21.05 0.51
N THR A 20 -12.65 -20.87 -0.56
CA THR A 20 -12.98 -19.89 -1.61
C THR A 20 -14.17 -20.38 -2.42
N VAL A 21 -15.07 -19.45 -2.73
CA VAL A 21 -16.26 -19.73 -3.54
C VAL A 21 -15.88 -19.68 -5.01
N SER A 22 -16.33 -20.67 -5.78
CA SER A 22 -16.12 -20.70 -7.23
C SER A 22 -16.76 -19.49 -7.91
N ARG A 23 -16.16 -19.01 -9.01
CA ARG A 23 -16.57 -17.75 -9.67
C ARG A 23 -18.01 -17.81 -10.20
N GLU A 24 -18.50 -19.01 -10.51
CA GLU A 24 -19.87 -19.27 -10.97
C GLU A 24 -20.90 -18.93 -9.89
N ARG A 25 -20.53 -19.11 -8.61
CA ARG A 25 -21.41 -18.89 -7.45
C ARG A 25 -21.34 -17.46 -6.88
N TRP A 26 -20.50 -16.59 -7.46
CA TRP A 26 -20.39 -15.20 -6.99
C TRP A 26 -21.71 -14.45 -7.22
N SER A 27 -22.04 -13.54 -6.30
CA SER A 27 -23.11 -12.58 -6.50
C SER A 27 -22.75 -11.55 -7.57
N ALA A 28 -23.73 -10.81 -8.08
CA ALA A 28 -23.46 -9.69 -9.01
C ALA A 28 -22.50 -8.66 -8.38
N ALA A 29 -22.73 -8.30 -7.11
CA ALA A 29 -21.87 -7.38 -6.37
C ALA A 29 -20.42 -7.88 -6.27
N GLN A 30 -20.20 -9.15 -5.90
CA GLN A 30 -18.85 -9.73 -5.81
C GLN A 30 -18.11 -9.74 -7.15
N ARG A 31 -18.83 -9.98 -8.25
CA ARG A 31 -18.26 -9.90 -9.60
C ARG A 31 -17.88 -8.47 -9.95
N ASP A 32 -18.71 -7.50 -9.60
CA ASP A 32 -18.43 -6.09 -9.87
C ASP A 32 -17.25 -5.58 -9.05
N GLU A 33 -17.17 -5.94 -7.77
CA GLU A 33 -15.99 -5.67 -6.92
C GLU A 33 -14.70 -6.21 -7.54
N TYR A 34 -14.72 -7.47 -8.02
CA TYR A 34 -13.58 -8.05 -8.72
C TYR A 34 -13.23 -7.28 -10.00
N LYS A 35 -14.22 -6.89 -10.81
CA LYS A 35 -13.99 -6.10 -12.03
C LYS A 35 -13.36 -4.74 -11.70
N PHE A 36 -13.83 -4.07 -10.65
CA PHE A 36 -13.26 -2.80 -10.22
C PHE A 36 -11.81 -2.96 -9.77
N ASN A 37 -11.50 -3.99 -8.99
CA ASN A 37 -10.12 -4.30 -8.62
C ASN A 37 -9.24 -4.59 -9.85
N ALA A 38 -9.71 -5.43 -10.76
CA ALA A 38 -8.97 -5.75 -11.99
C ALA A 38 -8.73 -4.51 -12.85
N ARG A 39 -9.75 -3.64 -12.99
CA ARG A 39 -9.63 -2.38 -13.73
C ARG A 39 -8.63 -1.43 -13.08
N ALA A 40 -8.68 -1.27 -11.77
CA ALA A 40 -7.75 -0.42 -11.03
C ALA A 40 -6.32 -0.94 -11.17
N LEU A 41 -6.09 -2.25 -11.03
CA LEU A 41 -4.78 -2.87 -11.20
C LEU A 41 -4.23 -2.67 -12.61
N SER A 42 -5.06 -2.86 -13.65
CA SER A 42 -4.65 -2.61 -15.03
C SER A 42 -4.27 -1.15 -15.29
N LEU A 43 -4.99 -0.20 -14.69
CA LEU A 43 -4.66 1.22 -14.80
C LEU A 43 -3.33 1.54 -14.12
N ILE A 44 -3.09 0.98 -12.93
CA ILE A 44 -1.80 1.12 -12.22
C ILE A 44 -0.67 0.56 -13.09
N HIS A 45 -0.83 -0.64 -13.64
CA HIS A 45 0.18 -1.25 -14.51
C HIS A 45 0.47 -0.41 -15.76
N ALA A 46 -0.55 0.23 -16.35
CA ALA A 46 -0.39 1.09 -17.52
C ALA A 46 0.26 2.44 -17.20
N SER A 47 0.18 2.92 -15.95
CA SER A 47 0.68 4.23 -15.56
C SER A 47 2.13 4.24 -15.06
N VAL A 48 2.73 3.07 -14.80
CA VAL A 48 4.06 2.95 -14.20
C VAL A 48 5.15 2.65 -15.23
N SER A 49 6.40 2.98 -14.89
CA SER A 49 7.57 2.58 -15.69
C SER A 49 7.82 1.07 -15.63
N LYS A 50 8.61 0.53 -16.57
CA LYS A 50 8.98 -0.90 -16.59
C LYS A 50 9.55 -1.39 -15.26
N LYS A 51 10.47 -0.63 -14.65
CA LYS A 51 11.09 -1.00 -13.36
C LYS A 51 10.06 -1.06 -12.23
N GLN A 52 9.11 -0.14 -12.21
CA GLN A 52 8.04 -0.13 -11.21
C GLN A 52 7.03 -1.24 -11.45
N PHE A 53 6.70 -1.53 -12.72
CA PHE A 53 5.88 -2.67 -13.09
C PHE A 53 6.50 -3.99 -12.58
N GLU A 54 7.81 -4.17 -12.74
CA GLU A 54 8.50 -5.37 -12.25
C GLU A 54 8.34 -5.60 -10.75
N LEU A 55 8.19 -4.53 -9.96
CA LEU A 55 7.94 -4.60 -8.51
C LEU A 55 6.51 -5.06 -8.17
N ILE A 56 5.51 -4.70 -8.98
CA ILE A 56 4.09 -4.90 -8.66
C ILE A 56 3.39 -5.95 -9.52
N GLN A 57 4.02 -6.47 -10.57
CA GLN A 57 3.40 -7.38 -11.56
C GLN A 57 2.76 -8.64 -10.96
N GLY A 58 3.21 -9.08 -9.78
CA GLY A 58 2.66 -10.24 -9.06
C GLY A 58 1.44 -9.93 -8.18
N CYS A 59 1.05 -8.65 -8.05
CA CYS A 59 -0.05 -8.26 -7.19
C CYS A 59 -1.39 -8.72 -7.76
N VAL A 60 -2.25 -9.30 -6.91
CA VAL A 60 -3.62 -9.66 -7.28
C VAL A 60 -4.60 -8.53 -6.96
N LYS A 61 -4.24 -7.70 -5.96
CA LYS A 61 -5.08 -6.60 -5.47
C LYS A 61 -4.49 -5.26 -5.92
N ALA A 62 -5.32 -4.38 -6.46
CA ALA A 62 -4.91 -3.02 -6.80
C ALA A 62 -4.36 -2.26 -5.58
N LYS A 63 -4.95 -2.48 -4.40
CA LYS A 63 -4.49 -1.89 -3.14
C LYS A 63 -3.07 -2.35 -2.75
N GLU A 64 -2.76 -3.62 -2.98
CA GLU A 64 -1.42 -4.17 -2.71
C GLU A 64 -0.37 -3.52 -3.63
N ALA A 65 -0.67 -3.41 -4.92
CA ALA A 65 0.19 -2.71 -5.86
C ALA A 65 0.38 -1.23 -5.47
N TRP A 66 -0.70 -0.54 -5.08
CA TRP A 66 -0.65 0.84 -4.61
C TRP A 66 0.22 1.01 -3.36
N ASP A 67 0.07 0.12 -2.37
CA ASP A 67 0.84 0.17 -1.12
C ASP A 67 2.33 -0.04 -1.35
N ILE A 68 2.70 -0.98 -2.24
CA ILE A 68 4.09 -1.19 -2.64
C ILE A 68 4.67 0.05 -3.30
N LEU A 69 3.93 0.69 -4.21
CA LEU A 69 4.36 1.92 -4.86
C LEU A 69 4.54 3.05 -3.84
N GLN A 70 3.58 3.23 -2.94
CA GLN A 70 3.65 4.26 -1.89
C GLN A 70 4.91 4.07 -1.04
N VAL A 71 5.17 2.85 -0.56
CA VAL A 71 6.38 2.53 0.21
C VAL A 71 7.65 2.75 -0.62
N HIS A 72 7.64 2.40 -1.91
CA HIS A 72 8.80 2.57 -2.79
C HIS A 72 9.17 4.05 -3.01
N PHE A 73 8.18 4.94 -3.12
CA PHE A 73 8.44 6.38 -3.36
C PHE A 73 8.63 7.19 -2.08
N GLU A 74 7.83 6.93 -1.06
CA GLU A 74 7.81 7.73 0.18
C GLU A 74 8.67 7.12 1.30
N GLY A 75 9.17 5.90 1.10
CA GLY A 75 9.73 5.07 2.16
C GLY A 75 8.64 4.45 3.03
N THR A 76 9.05 3.63 3.99
CA THR A 76 8.12 3.08 4.98
C THR A 76 7.78 4.12 6.04
N THR A 77 6.63 3.98 6.70
CA THR A 77 6.26 4.80 7.86
C THR A 77 7.32 4.74 8.97
N GLN A 78 8.01 3.61 9.12
CA GLN A 78 9.14 3.46 10.04
C GLN A 78 10.33 4.34 9.65
N VAL A 79 10.74 4.34 8.38
CA VAL A 79 11.84 5.22 7.89
C VAL A 79 11.46 6.69 8.06
N GLN A 80 10.21 7.05 7.81
CA GLN A 80 9.71 8.41 8.04
C GLN A 80 9.75 8.79 9.53
N SER A 81 9.35 7.88 10.43
CA SER A 81 9.43 8.10 11.88
C SER A 81 10.89 8.26 12.31
N SER A 82 11.78 7.36 11.91
CA SER A 82 13.20 7.42 12.28
C SER A 82 13.87 8.71 11.79
N ARG A 83 13.47 9.26 10.63
CA ARG A 83 13.94 10.60 10.19
C ARG A 83 13.46 11.71 11.13
N LYS A 84 12.21 11.66 11.61
CA LYS A 84 11.68 12.64 12.57
C LYS A 84 12.41 12.55 13.90
N ASP A 85 12.58 11.34 14.42
CA ASP A 85 13.28 11.08 15.68
C ASP A 85 14.73 11.58 15.59
N LEU A 86 15.43 11.28 14.49
CA LEU A 86 16.78 11.78 14.24
C LEU A 86 16.86 13.31 14.23
N LEU A 87 15.89 13.98 13.60
CA LEU A 87 15.83 15.44 13.57
C LEU A 87 15.54 16.03 14.96
N ALA A 88 14.62 15.41 15.71
CA ALA A 88 14.32 15.82 17.09
C ALA A 88 15.57 15.69 17.97
N THR A 89 16.27 14.56 17.92
CA THR A 89 17.54 14.35 18.64
C THR A 89 18.61 15.35 18.21
N LYS A 90 18.74 15.66 16.92
CA LYS A 90 19.68 16.68 16.45
C LYS A 90 19.35 18.08 16.96
N PHE A 91 18.06 18.41 17.02
CA PHE A 91 17.57 19.68 17.54
C PHE A 91 17.76 19.80 19.05
N GLU A 92 17.48 18.74 19.81
CA GLU A 92 17.71 18.69 21.26
C GLU A 92 19.19 18.81 21.63
N ASN A 93 20.07 18.23 20.81
CA ASN A 93 21.52 18.31 20.99
C ASN A 93 22.15 19.54 20.33
N LEU A 94 21.34 20.47 19.80
CA LEU A 94 21.84 21.65 19.12
C LEU A 94 22.28 22.67 20.18
N THR A 95 23.59 22.88 20.26
CA THR A 95 24.20 23.86 21.17
C THR A 95 24.88 24.94 20.35
N MET A 96 24.73 26.21 20.76
CA MET A 96 25.47 27.31 20.13
C MET A 96 26.96 27.17 20.38
N ASP A 97 27.75 27.37 19.32
CA ASP A 97 29.20 27.51 19.45
C ASP A 97 29.56 28.90 20.01
N GLU A 98 30.77 29.05 20.58
CA GLU A 98 31.26 30.31 21.17
C GLU A 98 31.30 31.48 20.16
N HIS A 99 31.23 31.17 18.87
CA HIS A 99 31.26 32.13 17.76
C HIS A 99 29.88 32.36 17.12
N GLU A 100 28.84 31.65 17.55
CA GLU A 100 27.48 31.88 17.08
C GLU A 100 26.83 33.00 17.90
N SER A 101 26.16 33.93 17.23
CA SER A 101 25.46 35.06 17.84
C SER A 101 23.98 34.99 17.50
N LEU A 102 23.11 35.25 18.47
CA LEU A 102 21.64 35.24 18.32
C LEU A 102 21.07 36.49 17.63
N ALA A 103 21.93 37.35 17.05
CA ALA A 103 21.58 38.68 16.55
C ALA A 103 20.74 38.67 15.27
#